data_AF-A0A2V9ZLL4-F1
#
_entry.id   AF-A0A2V9ZLL4-F1
#
_cell.length_a   1.000
_cell.length_b   1.000
_cell.length_c   1.000
_cell.angle_alpha   90.00
_cell.angle_beta   90.00
_cell.angle_gamma   90.00
#
_symmetry.space_group_name_H-M   'P 1'
#
loop_
_entity.id
_entity.type
_entity.pdbx_description
1 polymer ?
#
loop_
_entity_poly.entity_id
_entity_poly.type
_entity_poly.pdbx_seq_one_letter_code
_entity_poly.pdbx_strand_id
1 'polypeptide(L)'
;MKLRLLVCAAVLILFTVPALADSVPITFTNSGILSGTLPSGVVSTASDLAFYGVVIESGPFATVTFDLGAFTGSLKNGGSFTGGSFLLDSNGPVLFTTAFSGTWSKIGQGLYELVGGFSTTSQGIRYVGLVTQSFQVTFTNGRICLVDLNGSTKINAATVPEPGSLVLVGIGLASLAAPLRRKVLAAARRG
;
A
#
# COMPACT_ATOMS: atom_id res chain seq x y z
N MET A 1 5.63 -26.35 -0.11
CA MET A 1 5.32 -25.80 -1.46
C MET A 1 3.83 -25.49 -1.67
N LYS A 2 2.88 -26.29 -1.15
CA LYS A 2 1.43 -26.04 -1.34
C LYS A 2 0.88 -24.79 -0.61
N LEU A 3 1.42 -24.46 0.57
CA LEU A 3 1.00 -23.28 1.35
C LEU A 3 1.35 -21.94 0.68
N ARG A 4 2.58 -21.81 0.16
CA ARG A 4 3.04 -20.58 -0.52
C ARG A 4 2.27 -20.29 -1.81
N LEU A 5 1.90 -21.34 -2.54
CA LEU A 5 1.10 -21.22 -3.76
C LEU A 5 -0.35 -20.82 -3.44
N LEU A 6 -0.85 -21.23 -2.27
CA LEU A 6 -2.17 -20.86 -1.76
C LEU A 6 -2.19 -19.42 -1.23
N VAL A 7 -1.09 -18.93 -0.65
CA VAL A 7 -0.92 -17.51 -0.26
C VAL A 7 -0.83 -16.62 -1.50
N CYS A 8 -0.01 -16.97 -2.50
CA CYS A 8 0.04 -16.23 -3.76
C CYS A 8 -1.32 -16.24 -4.49
N ALA A 9 -2.01 -17.38 -4.49
CA ALA A 9 -3.35 -17.48 -5.08
C ALA A 9 -4.40 -16.67 -4.29
N ALA A 10 -4.35 -16.68 -2.95
CA ALA A 10 -5.24 -15.87 -2.12
C ALA A 10 -5.01 -14.37 -2.34
N VAL A 11 -3.75 -13.94 -2.37
CA VAL A 11 -3.37 -12.55 -2.66
C VAL A 11 -3.81 -12.14 -4.08
N LEU A 12 -3.59 -12.99 -5.09
CA LEU A 12 -4.02 -12.73 -6.47
C LEU A 12 -5.55 -12.72 -6.65
N ILE A 13 -6.28 -13.61 -5.97
CA ILE A 13 -7.75 -13.66 -6.02
C ILE A 13 -8.36 -12.47 -5.25
N LEU A 14 -7.71 -11.98 -4.19
CA LEU A 14 -8.18 -10.81 -3.44
C LEU A 14 -7.95 -9.49 -4.20
N PHE A 15 -6.96 -9.45 -5.10
CA PHE A 15 -6.76 -8.35 -6.03
C PHE A 15 -7.76 -8.33 -7.21
N THR A 16 -8.62 -9.35 -7.38
CA THR A 16 -9.64 -9.35 -8.44
C THR A 16 -11.07 -9.14 -7.93
N VAL A 17 -11.29 -9.09 -6.61
CA VAL A 17 -12.62 -8.94 -6.00
C VAL A 17 -12.76 -7.68 -5.12
N PRO A 18 -12.77 -6.46 -5.67
CA PRO A 18 -13.21 -5.32 -4.86
C PRO A 18 -14.38 -4.56 -5.50
N ALA A 19 -15.14 -5.18 -6.41
CA ALA A 19 -16.29 -4.53 -7.05
C ALA A 19 -17.41 -4.08 -6.08
N LEU A 20 -17.36 -4.44 -4.79
CA LEU A 20 -18.40 -4.11 -3.79
C LEU A 20 -17.88 -3.64 -2.42
N ALA A 21 -16.57 -3.49 -2.21
CA ALA A 21 -16.02 -3.05 -0.91
C ALA A 21 -15.44 -1.64 -1.02
N ASP A 22 -15.98 -0.71 -0.21
CA ASP A 22 -15.65 0.73 -0.21
C ASP A 22 -14.17 1.00 0.13
N SER A 23 -13.55 0.10 0.91
CA SER A 23 -12.09 -0.06 1.00
C SER A 23 -11.71 -1.31 1.82
N VAL A 24 -10.58 -1.96 1.49
CA VAL A 24 -10.02 -3.11 2.22
C VAL A 24 -8.67 -2.71 2.84
N PRO A 25 -8.57 -2.61 4.18
CA PRO A 25 -7.32 -2.33 4.86
C PRO A 25 -6.49 -3.61 5.03
N ILE A 26 -5.30 -3.58 4.46
CA ILE A 26 -4.24 -4.58 4.57
C ILE A 26 -3.13 -3.98 5.42
N THR A 27 -2.71 -4.66 6.47
CA THR A 27 -1.65 -4.17 7.37
C THR A 27 -0.62 -5.24 7.62
N PHE A 28 0.65 -4.88 7.59
CA PHE A 28 1.71 -5.79 8.02
C PHE A 28 2.78 -5.08 8.84
N THR A 29 3.42 -5.86 9.70
CA THR A 29 4.59 -5.46 10.47
C THR A 29 5.85 -5.71 9.66
N ASN A 30 6.79 -4.78 9.76
CA ASN A 30 8.09 -4.86 9.12
C ASN A 30 9.12 -4.94 10.23
N SER A 31 9.90 -6.01 10.23
CA SER A 31 10.93 -6.27 11.21
C SER A 31 12.08 -6.97 10.50
N GLY A 32 13.30 -6.43 10.57
CA GLY A 32 14.40 -7.03 9.83
C GLY A 32 15.77 -6.45 10.14
N ILE A 33 16.78 -7.15 9.65
CA ILE A 33 18.17 -6.70 9.65
C ILE A 33 18.42 -5.99 8.33
N LEU A 34 18.94 -4.77 8.41
CA LEU A 34 19.22 -3.96 7.24
C LEU A 34 20.49 -4.43 6.53
N SER A 35 20.34 -4.78 5.26
CA SER A 35 21.45 -4.82 4.30
C SER A 35 21.24 -3.69 3.29
N GLY A 36 22.11 -2.67 3.34
CA GLY A 36 22.01 -1.52 2.45
C GLY A 36 22.56 -0.23 3.06
N THR A 37 22.68 0.80 2.22
CA THR A 37 23.02 2.16 2.66
C THR A 37 21.90 3.09 2.21
N LEU A 38 21.60 4.15 2.97
CA LEU A 38 20.51 5.10 2.65
C LEU A 38 20.60 5.82 1.27
N PRO A 39 21.72 5.86 0.52
CA PRO A 39 21.67 6.21 -0.89
C PRO A 39 21.41 5.03 -1.85
N SER A 40 21.51 3.78 -1.41
CA SER A 40 21.38 2.56 -2.23
C SER A 40 20.16 1.69 -1.86
N GLY A 41 19.34 2.13 -0.91
CA GLY A 41 18.15 1.43 -0.44
C GLY A 41 18.30 0.70 0.89
N VAL A 42 17.16 0.44 1.52
CA VAL A 42 16.95 -0.13 2.86
C VAL A 42 16.11 -1.39 2.69
N VAL A 43 16.67 -2.57 2.97
CA VAL A 43 15.97 -3.87 2.85
C VAL A 43 15.54 -4.36 4.23
N SER A 44 14.29 -4.83 4.35
CA SER A 44 13.64 -5.32 5.56
C SER A 44 12.86 -6.60 5.29
N THR A 45 12.41 -7.26 6.34
CA THR A 45 11.56 -8.46 6.24
C THR A 45 10.15 -8.11 6.73
N ALA A 46 9.12 -8.43 5.96
CA ALA A 46 7.74 -8.38 6.40
C ALA A 46 7.40 -9.68 7.13
N SER A 47 6.85 -9.56 8.35
CA SER A 47 6.73 -10.68 9.29
C SER A 47 5.30 -11.05 9.63
N ASP A 48 4.43 -10.13 10.04
CA ASP A 48 3.02 -10.49 10.29
C ASP A 48 2.11 -9.78 9.29
N LEU A 49 1.30 -10.55 8.58
CA LEU A 49 0.30 -10.05 7.64
C LEU A 49 -1.09 -10.15 8.24
N ALA A 50 -1.77 -9.02 8.34
CA ALA A 50 -3.11 -8.92 8.89
C ALA A 50 -4.09 -8.24 7.92
N PHE A 51 -5.32 -8.78 7.88
CA PHE A 51 -6.45 -8.24 7.13
C PHE A 51 -7.56 -7.89 8.10
N TYR A 52 -8.08 -6.65 8.06
CA TYR A 52 -9.05 -6.16 9.04
C TYR A 52 -8.64 -6.42 10.51
N GLY A 53 -7.33 -6.39 10.80
CA GLY A 53 -6.79 -6.67 12.13
C GLY A 53 -6.67 -8.16 12.50
N VAL A 54 -7.07 -9.08 11.61
CA VAL A 54 -6.88 -10.53 11.79
C VAL A 54 -5.58 -10.97 11.12
N VAL A 55 -4.64 -11.52 11.90
CA VAL A 55 -3.38 -12.06 11.37
C VAL A 55 -3.69 -13.32 10.56
N ILE A 56 -3.34 -13.32 9.27
CA ILE A 56 -3.54 -14.45 8.36
C ILE A 56 -2.25 -15.22 8.09
N GLU A 57 -1.10 -14.57 8.27
CA GLU A 57 0.22 -15.17 8.15
C GLU A 57 1.09 -14.56 9.27
N SER A 58 1.79 -15.42 10.00
CA SER A 58 2.75 -15.00 11.02
C SER A 58 4.12 -15.59 10.69
N GLY A 59 5.13 -14.73 10.79
CA GLY A 59 6.51 -15.04 10.44
C GLY A 59 6.91 -14.57 9.03
N PRO A 60 8.23 -14.49 8.76
CA PRO A 60 8.77 -13.88 7.54
C PRO A 60 8.12 -14.39 6.24
N PHE A 61 7.38 -13.51 5.55
CA PHE A 61 6.64 -13.87 4.33
C PHE A 61 7.16 -13.13 3.08
N ALA A 62 7.75 -11.96 3.26
CA ALA A 62 8.28 -11.16 2.16
C ALA A 62 9.46 -10.29 2.60
N THR A 63 10.18 -9.78 1.62
CA THR A 63 11.24 -8.77 1.72
C THR A 63 10.64 -7.44 1.28
N VAL A 64 10.87 -6.40 2.07
CA VAL A 64 10.45 -5.02 1.80
C VAL A 64 11.69 -4.20 1.52
N THR A 65 11.74 -3.56 0.36
CA THR A 65 12.85 -2.67 0.00
C THR A 65 12.35 -1.25 -0.19
N PHE A 66 13.00 -0.32 0.48
CA PHE A 66 12.78 1.11 0.34
C PHE A 66 13.97 1.75 -0.37
N ASP A 67 13.73 2.40 -1.50
CA ASP A 67 14.65 3.35 -2.10
C ASP A 67 14.11 4.76 -1.87
N LEU A 68 14.95 5.67 -1.40
CA LEU A 68 14.57 7.06 -1.14
C LEU A 68 14.61 7.91 -2.42
N GLY A 69 15.33 7.48 -3.46
CA GLY A 69 15.48 8.28 -4.68
C GLY A 69 16.15 9.62 -4.40
N ALA A 70 15.51 10.72 -4.83
CA ALA A 70 16.03 12.07 -4.63
C ALA A 70 15.80 12.53 -3.18
N PHE A 71 16.85 12.43 -2.36
CA PHE A 71 16.85 12.88 -0.97
C PHE A 71 17.35 14.33 -0.83
N THR A 72 16.58 15.18 -0.16
CA THR A 72 16.91 16.57 0.17
C THR A 72 17.02 16.73 1.68
N GLY A 73 18.16 17.20 2.17
CA GLY A 73 18.46 17.36 3.60
C GLY A 73 19.73 16.59 3.98
N SER A 74 19.78 16.06 5.20
CA SER A 74 20.89 15.20 5.63
C SER A 74 20.40 14.02 6.44
N LEU A 75 21.07 12.87 6.31
CA LEU A 75 20.71 11.69 7.07
C LEU A 75 20.84 11.90 8.60
N LYS A 76 21.71 12.83 9.03
CA LYS A 76 21.89 13.18 10.45
C LYS A 76 20.78 14.08 11.00
N ASN A 77 20.32 15.06 10.22
CA ASN A 77 19.37 16.07 10.70
C ASN A 77 17.94 15.87 10.18
N GLY A 78 17.72 14.88 9.32
CA GLY A 78 16.45 14.68 8.63
C GLY A 78 16.42 15.29 7.23
N GLY A 79 15.38 14.95 6.49
CA GLY A 79 15.15 15.41 5.13
C GLY A 79 13.88 14.86 4.52
N SER A 80 13.59 15.26 3.30
CA SER A 80 12.50 14.74 2.48
C SER A 80 13.05 13.96 1.31
N PHE A 81 12.29 12.99 0.82
CA PHE A 81 12.67 12.19 -0.33
C PHE A 81 11.51 12.01 -1.31
N THR A 82 11.85 11.98 -2.60
CA THR A 82 10.87 11.92 -3.68
C THR A 82 11.40 11.07 -4.83
N GLY A 83 10.50 10.45 -5.60
CA GLY A 83 10.89 9.56 -6.69
C GLY A 83 11.59 8.28 -6.24
N GLY A 84 11.44 7.92 -4.96
CA GLY A 84 11.90 6.65 -4.42
C GLY A 84 11.00 5.49 -4.86
N SER A 85 11.34 4.29 -4.40
CA SER A 85 10.53 3.09 -4.67
C SER A 85 10.24 2.30 -3.38
N PHE A 86 9.03 1.76 -3.31
CA PHE A 86 8.61 0.78 -2.33
C PHE A 86 8.40 -0.55 -3.05
N LEU A 87 9.17 -1.57 -2.68
CA LEU A 87 9.13 -2.89 -3.27
C LEU A 87 8.79 -3.93 -2.20
N LEU A 88 7.85 -4.81 -2.51
CA LEU A 88 7.53 -6.00 -1.71
C LEU A 88 7.76 -7.23 -2.60
N ASP A 89 8.66 -8.12 -2.18
CA ASP A 89 9.05 -9.33 -2.91
C ASP A 89 8.99 -10.55 -1.98
N SER A 90 8.33 -11.63 -2.39
CA SER A 90 8.28 -12.88 -1.63
C SER A 90 9.42 -13.87 -1.95
N ASN A 91 10.63 -13.36 -2.27
CA ASN A 91 11.76 -14.16 -2.80
C ASN A 91 11.34 -14.97 -4.04
N GLY A 92 10.74 -14.28 -5.02
CA GLY A 92 10.24 -14.89 -6.25
C GLY A 92 9.57 -13.85 -7.15
N PRO A 93 8.23 -13.83 -7.25
CA PRO A 93 7.55 -12.75 -7.94
C PRO A 93 7.53 -11.47 -7.08
N VAL A 94 7.79 -10.33 -7.73
CA VAL A 94 7.52 -9.01 -7.13
C VAL A 94 6.02 -8.91 -6.88
N LEU A 95 5.63 -8.82 -5.61
CA LEU A 95 4.24 -8.73 -5.19
C LEU A 95 3.70 -7.33 -5.40
N PHE A 96 4.53 -6.33 -5.18
CA PHE A 96 4.13 -4.93 -5.28
C PHE A 96 5.34 -4.03 -5.50
N THR A 97 5.24 -3.09 -6.44
CA THR A 97 6.24 -2.02 -6.63
C THR A 97 5.55 -0.71 -6.96
N THR A 98 5.97 0.37 -6.32
CA THR A 98 5.36 1.69 -6.54
C THR A 98 6.32 2.83 -6.19
N ALA A 99 6.04 4.00 -6.74
CA ALA A 99 6.74 5.22 -6.38
C ALA A 99 6.44 5.57 -4.92
N PHE A 100 7.49 5.90 -4.17
CA PHE A 100 7.44 6.16 -2.74
C PHE A 100 8.07 7.52 -2.44
N SER A 101 7.42 8.29 -1.58
CA SER A 101 7.89 9.62 -1.19
C SER A 101 7.52 9.91 0.25
N GLY A 102 8.28 10.78 0.91
CA GLY A 102 8.07 11.04 2.32
C GLY A 102 9.19 11.81 3.00
N THR A 103 9.33 11.56 4.29
CA THR A 103 10.28 12.22 5.18
C THR A 103 11.10 11.22 5.97
N TRP A 104 12.35 11.59 6.18
CA TRP A 104 13.27 11.00 7.14
C TRP A 104 13.45 11.99 8.29
N SER A 105 13.05 11.62 9.49
CA SER A 105 13.00 12.52 10.64
C SER A 105 13.78 11.96 11.81
N LYS A 106 14.55 12.81 12.49
CA LYS A 106 15.19 12.43 13.75
C LYS A 106 14.18 12.59 14.89
N ILE A 107 13.84 11.50 15.55
CA ILE A 107 12.86 11.48 16.65
C ILE A 107 13.53 11.41 18.03
N GLY A 108 14.81 11.05 18.09
CA GLY A 108 15.55 10.96 19.35
C GLY A 108 17.07 10.83 19.17
N GLN A 109 17.78 10.54 20.25
CA GLN A 109 19.22 10.29 20.17
C GLN A 109 19.48 8.97 19.44
N GLY A 110 20.01 9.07 18.22
CA GLY A 110 20.23 7.90 17.37
C GLY A 110 18.94 7.21 16.93
N LEU A 111 17.77 7.84 17.11
CA LEU A 111 16.48 7.29 16.68
C LEU A 111 15.90 8.13 15.56
N TYR A 112 15.52 7.47 14.48
CA TYR A 112 15.02 8.07 13.26
C TYR A 112 13.76 7.37 12.80
N GLU A 113 12.93 8.10 12.07
CA GLU A 113 11.68 7.62 11.53
C GLU A 113 11.63 7.92 10.03
N LEU A 114 11.29 6.90 9.25
CA LEU A 114 10.93 7.02 7.84
C LEU A 114 9.41 6.96 7.75
N VAL A 115 8.81 8.08 7.36
CA VAL A 115 7.37 8.16 7.11
C VAL A 115 7.19 8.49 5.65
N GLY A 116 6.47 7.65 4.93
CA GLY A 116 6.20 7.90 3.53
C GLY A 116 4.90 7.27 3.07
N GLY A 117 4.47 7.69 1.91
CA GLY A 117 3.25 7.20 1.30
C GLY A 117 3.42 6.94 -0.18
N PHE A 118 2.47 6.17 -0.69
CA PHE A 118 2.30 5.93 -2.12
C PHE A 118 0.82 5.93 -2.47
N SER A 119 0.52 6.29 -3.71
CA SER A 119 -0.82 6.19 -4.30
C SER A 119 -0.65 5.72 -5.73
N THR A 120 -1.14 4.53 -6.04
CA THR A 120 -1.08 3.95 -7.39
C THR A 120 -2.39 3.27 -7.73
N THR A 121 -2.65 3.11 -9.03
CA THR A 121 -3.79 2.33 -9.52
C THR A 121 -3.24 1.15 -10.29
N SER A 122 -3.65 -0.07 -9.93
CA SER A 122 -3.31 -1.30 -10.65
C SER A 122 -4.56 -2.14 -10.82
N GLN A 123 -4.82 -2.60 -12.05
CA GLN A 123 -6.01 -3.39 -12.40
C GLN A 123 -7.35 -2.74 -11.97
N GLY A 124 -7.48 -1.42 -12.12
CA GLY A 124 -8.70 -0.68 -11.74
C GLY A 124 -8.86 -0.43 -10.23
N ILE A 125 -7.91 -0.86 -9.41
CA ILE A 125 -7.92 -0.72 -7.96
C ILE A 125 -6.90 0.33 -7.57
N ARG A 126 -7.35 1.32 -6.78
CA ARG A 126 -6.46 2.31 -6.20
C ARG A 126 -5.92 1.80 -4.88
N TYR A 127 -4.60 1.71 -4.80
CA TYR A 127 -3.85 1.40 -3.59
C TYR A 127 -3.28 2.68 -3.03
N VAL A 128 -3.63 2.99 -1.78
CA VAL A 128 -3.03 4.07 -1.00
C VAL A 128 -2.32 3.44 0.18
N GLY A 129 -1.00 3.61 0.23
CA GLY A 129 -0.19 3.07 1.31
C GLY A 129 0.42 4.17 2.17
N LEU A 130 0.48 3.90 3.47
CA LEU A 130 1.26 4.65 4.43
C LEU A 130 2.26 3.69 5.09
N VAL A 131 3.52 4.09 5.11
CA VAL A 131 4.62 3.37 5.72
C VAL A 131 5.18 4.23 6.85
N THR A 132 5.32 3.63 8.03
CA THR A 132 6.04 4.22 9.15
C THR A 132 7.07 3.21 9.64
N GLN A 133 8.35 3.56 9.56
CA GLN A 133 9.46 2.74 10.02
C GLN A 133 10.32 3.50 11.01
N SER A 134 10.68 2.86 12.11
CA SER A 134 11.63 3.39 13.09
C SER A 134 12.97 2.69 12.98
N PHE A 135 14.04 3.46 13.16
CA PHE A 135 15.43 3.02 12.98
C PHE A 135 16.27 3.52 14.14
N GLN A 136 17.18 2.68 14.61
CA GLN A 136 18.33 3.14 15.35
C GLN A 136 19.48 3.41 14.39
N VAL A 137 20.05 4.62 14.39
CA VAL A 137 21.11 5.00 13.47
C VAL A 137 22.32 5.52 14.24
N THR A 138 23.46 4.88 13.99
CA THR A 138 24.76 5.27 14.50
C THR A 138 25.62 5.83 13.35
N PHE A 139 26.24 6.98 13.59
CA PHE A 139 27.16 7.61 12.65
C PHE A 139 28.59 7.42 13.16
N THR A 140 29.34 6.50 12.57
CA THR A 140 30.72 6.18 12.98
C THR A 140 31.66 6.40 11.79
N ASN A 141 32.67 7.26 11.95
CA ASN A 141 33.71 7.51 10.94
C ASN A 141 33.16 7.83 9.53
N GLY A 142 32.11 8.64 9.44
CA GLY A 142 31.46 9.00 8.16
C GLY A 142 30.62 7.88 7.55
N ARG A 143 30.54 6.71 8.20
CA ARG A 143 29.63 5.62 7.82
C ARG A 143 28.36 5.67 8.65
N ILE A 144 27.27 5.27 8.01
CA ILE A 144 25.95 5.20 8.62
C ILE A 144 25.65 3.73 8.86
N CYS A 145 25.40 3.37 10.12
CA CYS A 145 24.97 2.05 10.52
C CYS A 145 23.54 2.16 11.01
N LEU A 146 22.62 1.42 10.39
CA LEU A 146 21.26 1.29 10.87
C LEU A 146 21.11 -0.04 11.61
N VAL A 147 20.51 0.00 12.78
CA VAL A 147 20.26 -1.13 13.69
C VAL A 147 18.79 -1.09 14.08
N ASP A 148 18.21 -2.25 14.37
CA ASP A 148 16.85 -2.41 14.90
C ASP A 148 15.76 -1.67 14.10
N LEU A 149 15.40 -2.26 12.96
CA LEU A 149 14.26 -1.79 12.16
C LEU A 149 12.96 -2.40 12.68
N ASN A 150 12.05 -1.54 13.10
CA ASN A 150 10.67 -1.90 13.43
C ASN A 150 9.70 -0.87 12.87
N GLY A 151 8.64 -1.33 12.21
CA GLY A 151 7.59 -0.45 11.72
C GLY A 151 6.39 -1.18 11.18
N SER A 152 5.44 -0.41 10.67
CA SER A 152 4.20 -0.91 10.09
C SER A 152 3.95 -0.28 8.73
N THR A 153 3.44 -1.11 7.83
CA THR A 153 2.93 -0.67 6.54
C THR A 153 1.44 -0.94 6.50
N LYS A 154 0.66 0.09 6.21
CA LYS A 154 -0.78 -0.01 6.00
C LYS A 154 -1.08 0.33 4.56
N ILE A 155 -1.75 -0.60 3.86
CA ILE A 155 -2.18 -0.43 2.48
C ILE A 155 -3.69 -0.49 2.49
N ASN A 156 -4.32 0.56 2.00
CA ASN A 156 -5.75 0.58 1.76
C ASN A 156 -6.01 0.39 0.27
N ALA A 157 -6.77 -0.64 -0.08
CA ALA A 157 -7.21 -0.90 -1.45
C ALA A 157 -8.66 -0.46 -1.59
N ALA A 158 -8.95 0.45 -2.52
CA ALA A 158 -10.30 0.87 -2.86
C ALA A 158 -10.53 0.62 -4.35
N THR A 159 -11.69 0.08 -4.73
CA THR A 159 -12.07 0.08 -6.15
C THR A 159 -12.24 1.50 -6.62
N VAL A 160 -11.67 1.80 -7.79
CA VAL A 160 -12.09 2.97 -8.53
C VAL A 160 -13.22 2.48 -9.43
N PRO A 161 -14.46 2.96 -9.28
CA PRO A 161 -15.51 2.64 -10.24
C PRO A 161 -15.01 3.01 -11.64
N GLU A 162 -14.94 2.03 -12.52
CA GLU A 162 -14.56 2.29 -13.91
C GLU A 162 -15.56 3.32 -14.48
N PRO A 163 -15.11 4.31 -15.25
CA PRO A 163 -16.00 5.30 -15.85
C PRO A 163 -17.19 4.65 -16.59
N GLY A 164 -16.96 3.47 -17.18
CA GLY A 164 -17.99 2.66 -17.83
C GLY A 164 -19.07 2.11 -16.88
N SER A 165 -18.74 1.72 -15.65
CA SER A 165 -19.70 1.18 -14.68
C SER A 165 -20.66 2.26 -14.16
N LEU A 166 -20.17 3.48 -13.93
CA LEU A 166 -21.03 4.63 -13.58
C LEU A 166 -21.95 5.01 -14.74
N VAL A 167 -21.43 4.98 -15.97
CA VAL A 167 -22.24 5.19 -17.17
C VAL A 167 -23.29 4.10 -17.33
N LEU A 168 -22.96 2.83 -17.08
CA LEU A 168 -23.89 1.71 -17.20
C LEU A 168 -24.97 1.71 -16.10
N VAL A 169 -24.62 2.09 -14.86
CA VAL A 169 -25.58 2.34 -13.78
C VAL A 169 -26.46 3.56 -14.11
N GLY A 170 -25.87 4.62 -14.66
CA GLY A 170 -26.60 5.81 -15.11
C GLY A 170 -27.59 5.51 -16.24
N ILE A 171 -27.18 4.72 -17.24
CA ILE A 171 -28.04 4.26 -18.33
C ILE A 171 -29.08 3.27 -17.82
N GLY A 172 -28.72 2.38 -16.89
CA GLY A 172 -29.64 1.43 -16.24
C GLY A 172 -30.75 2.14 -15.49
N LEU A 173 -30.43 3.14 -14.67
CA LEU A 173 -31.40 3.96 -13.95
C LEU A 173 -32.25 4.82 -14.89
N ALA A 174 -31.65 5.41 -15.93
CA ALA A 174 -32.38 6.17 -16.93
C ALA A 174 -33.37 5.30 -17.73
N SER A 175 -32.98 4.06 -18.05
CA SER A 175 -33.84 3.10 -18.76
C SER A 175 -35.01 2.59 -17.90
N LEU A 176 -34.82 2.47 -16.58
CA LEU A 176 -35.91 2.15 -15.64
C LEU A 176 -36.85 3.33 -15.36
N ALA A 177 -36.37 4.58 -15.45
CA ALA A 177 -37.19 5.76 -15.26
C ALA A 177 -38.17 6.01 -16.43
N ALA A 178 -37.82 5.60 -17.65
CA ALA A 178 -38.65 5.77 -18.84
C ALA A 178 -40.05 5.09 -18.77
N PRO A 179 -40.19 3.80 -18.37
CA PRO A 179 -41.49 3.15 -18.23
C PRO A 179 -42.29 3.64 -17.00
N LEU A 180 -41.63 4.07 -15.92
CA LEU A 180 -42.30 4.65 -14.76
C LEU A 180 -42.95 6.00 -15.09
N ARG A 181 -42.28 6.85 -15.89
CA ARG A 181 -42.89 8.09 -16.40
C ARG A 181 -44.14 7.82 -17.23
N ARG A 182 -44.13 6.79 -18.09
CA ARG A 182 -45.31 6.42 -18.89
C ARG A 182 -46.47 5.92 -18.02
N LYS A 183 -46.19 5.16 -16.95
CA LYS A 183 -47.24 4.68 -16.03
C LYS A 183 -47.84 5.80 -15.18
N VAL A 184 -47.03 6.74 -14.69
CA VAL A 184 -47.51 7.88 -13.90
C VAL A 184 -48.32 8.87 -14.77
N LEU A 185 -47.89 9.16 -15.99
CA LEU A 185 -48.65 9.99 -16.93
C LEU A 185 -49.96 9.33 -17.40
N ALA A 186 -49.97 8.00 -17.57
CA ALA A 186 -51.19 7.28 -17.90
C ALA A 186 -52.18 7.22 -16.72
N ALA A 187 -51.69 7.15 -15.49
CA ALA A 187 -52.52 7.23 -14.28
C ALA A 187 -53.12 8.63 -14.08
N ALA A 188 -52.37 9.70 -14.38
CA ALA A 188 -52.84 11.08 -14.27
C ALA A 188 -53.90 11.49 -15.31
N ARG A 189 -54.11 10.71 -16.38
CA ARG A 189 -55.15 10.94 -17.40
C ARG A 189 -56.47 10.19 -17.14
N ARG A 190 -56.55 9.40 -16.06
CA ARG A 190 -57.74 8.63 -15.68
C ARG A 190 -58.44 9.14 -14.41
N GLY A 191 -57.98 10.25 -13.84
CA GLY A 191 -58.70 11.03 -12.82
C GLY A 191 -59.26 12.29 -13.44
#